data_AF-A0A2V6CL84-F1
#
_entry.id   AF-A0A2V6CL84-F1
#
_cell.length_a   1.000
_cell.length_b   1.000
_cell.length_c   1.000
_cell.angle_alpha   90.00
_cell.angle_beta   90.00
_cell.angle_gamma   90.00
#
_symmetry.space_group_name_H-M   'P 1'
#
loop_
_entity.id
_entity.type
_entity.pdbx_description
1 polymer ?
#
loop_
_entity_poly.entity_id
_entity_poly.type
_entity_poly.pdbx_seq_one_letter_code
_entity_poly.pdbx_strand_id
1 'polypeptide(L)'
;LMLTSKGVAGVPRSSLVILLAALNSFVPSGLGPIGVAIIFGVDELMDMGRTCVNVIGNCLATVVVGRWEGEFDDARARVFGTPAEAEVDLKAGNVAFVDAFAQGD
;
A
#
# COMPACT_ATOMS: atom_id res chain seq x y z
N LEU A 1 8.76 8.16 -14.91
CA LEU A 1 8.14 7.54 -13.72
C LEU A 1 6.62 7.41 -13.81
N MET A 2 5.89 8.31 -14.50
CA MET A 2 4.43 8.18 -14.68
C MET A 2 3.98 7.10 -15.68
N LEU A 3 4.79 6.78 -16.70
CA LEU A 3 4.41 5.80 -17.74
C LEU A 3 4.62 4.32 -17.34
N THR A 4 5.46 4.06 -16.33
CA THR A 4 5.74 2.71 -15.82
C THR A 4 4.93 2.35 -14.57
N SER A 5 4.19 3.30 -13.99
CA SER A 5 3.45 3.17 -12.73
C SER A 5 2.31 2.12 -12.78
N LYS A 6 1.85 1.77 -13.98
CA LYS A 6 0.81 0.74 -14.21
C LYS A 6 1.34 -0.54 -14.88
N GLY A 7 2.64 -0.62 -15.19
CA GLY A 7 3.22 -1.70 -16.01
C GLY A 7 4.12 -2.69 -15.27
N VAL A 8 4.51 -2.41 -14.02
CA VAL A 8 5.22 -3.38 -13.19
C VAL A 8 4.18 -4.29 -12.54
N ALA A 9 3.74 -5.31 -13.29
CA ALA A 9 3.18 -6.49 -12.64
C ALA A 9 4.19 -6.94 -11.59
N GLY A 10 3.78 -7.05 -10.32
CA GLY A 10 4.67 -7.21 -9.18
C GLY A 10 5.53 -8.48 -9.28
N VAL A 11 6.65 -8.39 -9.98
CA VAL A 11 7.65 -9.46 -10.02
C VAL A 11 8.58 -9.24 -8.82
N PRO A 12 8.61 -10.18 -7.85
CA PRO A 12 9.52 -10.06 -6.72
C PRO A 12 10.96 -9.95 -7.22
N ARG A 13 11.75 -9.06 -6.58
CA ARG A 13 13.17 -8.74 -6.92
C ARG A 13 13.43 -8.00 -8.23
N SER A 14 12.42 -7.36 -8.85
CA SER A 14 12.67 -6.53 -10.05
C SER A 14 13.66 -5.38 -9.79
N SER A 15 13.71 -4.85 -8.57
CA SER A 15 14.64 -3.81 -8.12
C SER A 15 16.11 -4.19 -8.28
N LEU A 16 16.48 -5.43 -7.95
CA LEU A 16 17.87 -5.91 -8.03
C LEU A 16 18.33 -6.10 -9.47
N VAL A 17 17.45 -6.56 -10.35
CA VAL A 17 17.75 -6.71 -11.79
C VAL A 17 17.98 -5.35 -12.43
N ILE A 18 17.13 -4.37 -12.10
CA ILE A 18 17.26 -2.99 -12.58
C ILE A 18 18.54 -2.35 -12.02
N LEU A 19 18.85 -2.57 -10.74
CA LEU A 19 20.07 -2.09 -10.10
C LEU A 19 21.33 -2.67 -10.78
N LEU A 20 21.34 -3.98 -11.06
CA LEU A 20 22.45 -4.62 -11.76
C LEU A 20 22.64 -4.06 -13.19
N ALA A 21 21.54 -3.87 -13.92
CA ALA A 21 21.56 -3.30 -15.27
C ALA A 21 22.08 -1.84 -15.26
N ALA A 22 21.67 -1.04 -14.28
CA ALA A 22 22.16 0.32 -14.12
C ALA A 22 23.65 0.35 -13.74
N LEU A 23 24.09 -0.49 -12.79
CA LEU A 23 25.49 -0.57 -12.38
C LEU A 23 26.41 -1.00 -13.53
N ASN A 24 25.98 -1.94 -14.37
CA ASN A 24 26.74 -2.33 -15.56
C ASN A 24 26.79 -1.23 -16.64
N SER A 25 25.93 -0.20 -16.56
CA SER A 25 25.93 0.94 -17.49
C SER A 25 26.89 2.06 -17.08
N PHE A 26 27.22 2.18 -15.78
CA PHE A 26 28.03 3.27 -15.23
C PHE A 26 29.35 2.83 -14.60
N VAL A 27 29.51 1.54 -14.29
CA VAL A 27 30.67 0.99 -13.57
C VAL A 27 31.36 -0.07 -14.43
N PRO A 28 32.70 -0.20 -14.40
CA PRO A 28 33.43 -1.23 -15.15
C PRO A 28 32.87 -2.65 -14.91
N SER A 29 32.83 -3.43 -15.99
CA SER A 29 32.30 -4.80 -16.01
C SER A 29 33.03 -5.69 -14.99
N GLY A 30 32.32 -6.06 -13.93
CA GLY A 30 32.82 -6.92 -12.85
C GLY A 30 32.53 -6.42 -11.43
N LEU A 31 32.34 -5.11 -11.25
CA LEU A 31 32.03 -4.50 -9.94
C LEU A 31 30.53 -4.44 -9.64
N GLY A 32 29.68 -4.40 -10.67
CA GLY A 32 28.22 -4.40 -10.54
C GLY A 32 27.67 -5.58 -9.70
N PRO A 33 28.04 -6.83 -9.99
CA PRO A 33 27.59 -8.00 -9.22
C PRO A 33 28.00 -7.96 -7.74
N ILE A 34 29.19 -7.42 -7.44
CA ILE A 34 29.69 -7.30 -6.05
C ILE A 34 28.85 -6.29 -5.27
N GLY A 35 28.51 -5.14 -5.87
CA GLY A 35 27.65 -4.14 -5.26
C GLY A 35 26.22 -4.64 -5.00
N VAL A 36 25.67 -5.43 -5.92
CA VAL A 36 24.35 -6.05 -5.77
C VAL A 36 24.35 -7.11 -4.66
N ALA A 37 25.42 -7.91 -4.54
CA ALA A 37 25.54 -8.93 -3.50
C ALA A 37 25.52 -8.37 -2.07
N ILE A 38 26.09 -7.17 -1.85
CA ILE A 38 26.05 -6.48 -0.55
C ILE A 38 24.63 -6.06 -0.17
N ILE A 39 23.85 -5.59 -1.15
CA ILE A 39 22.50 -5.05 -0.93
C ILE A 39 21.45 -6.17 -0.88
N PHE A 40 21.77 -7.35 -1.41
CA PHE A 40 20.87 -8.51 -1.51
C PHE A 40 20.21 -8.89 -0.18
N GLY A 41 20.93 -8.77 0.94
CA GLY A 41 20.39 -9.09 2.26
C GLY A 41 19.36 -8.07 2.78
N VAL A 42 19.41 -6.82 2.33
CA VAL A 42 18.55 -5.73 2.80
C VAL A 42 17.43 -5.42 1.79
N ASP A 43 17.59 -5.80 0.53
CA ASP A 43 16.61 -5.56 -0.55
C ASP A 43 15.24 -6.14 -0.22
N GLU A 44 15.15 -7.34 0.38
CA GLU A 44 13.87 -7.95 0.75
C GLU A 44 13.08 -7.09 1.76
N LEU A 45 13.76 -6.62 2.81
CA LEU A 45 13.16 -5.74 3.81
C LEU A 45 12.78 -4.37 3.21
N MET A 46 13.66 -3.83 2.37
CA MET A 46 13.42 -2.56 1.69
C MET A 46 12.27 -2.65 0.68
N ASP A 47 12.09 -3.78 0.01
CA ASP A 47 11.01 -3.98 -0.95
C ASP A 47 9.65 -4.14 -0.26
N MET A 48 9.62 -4.84 0.88
CA MET A 48 8.46 -4.87 1.77
C MET A 48 8.12 -3.47 2.29
N GLY A 49 9.12 -2.70 2.73
CA GLY A 49 8.93 -1.32 3.17
C GLY A 49 8.39 -0.42 2.05
N ARG A 50 8.92 -0.55 0.83
CA ARG A 50 8.45 0.18 -0.36
C ARG A 50 7.00 -0.15 -0.70
N THR A 51 6.65 -1.44 -0.65
CA THR A 51 5.28 -1.89 -0.87
C THR A 51 4.32 -1.33 0.19
N CYS A 52 4.73 -1.38 1.45
CA CYS A 52 3.95 -0.85 2.58
C CYS A 52 3.63 0.64 2.40
N VAL A 53 4.63 1.49 2.12
CA VAL A 53 4.39 2.92 1.94
C VAL A 53 3.56 3.23 0.70
N ASN A 54 3.68 2.44 -0.37
CA ASN A 54 2.85 2.60 -1.57
C ASN A 54 1.38 2.28 -1.29
N VAL A 55 1.10 1.19 -0.55
CA VAL A 55 -0.27 0.83 -0.16
C VAL A 55 -0.87 1.91 0.75
N ILE A 56 -0.13 2.33 1.79
CA ILE A 56 -0.57 3.39 2.71
C ILE A 56 -0.85 4.69 1.94
N GLY A 57 0.05 5.09 1.04
CA GLY A 57 -0.11 6.31 0.24
C GLY A 57 -1.35 6.28 -0.65
N ASN A 58 -1.60 5.14 -1.31
CA ASN A 58 -2.79 4.98 -2.15
C ASN A 58 -4.10 5.00 -1.33
N CYS A 59 -4.13 4.31 -0.18
CA CYS A 59 -5.28 4.32 0.74
C CYS A 59 -5.54 5.72 1.31
N LEU A 60 -4.49 6.43 1.72
CA LEU A 60 -4.60 7.78 2.23
C LEU A 60 -5.10 8.73 1.13
N ALA A 61 -4.56 8.62 -0.08
CA ALA A 61 -4.97 9.44 -1.22
C ALA A 61 -6.45 9.25 -1.55
N THR A 62 -6.97 8.02 -1.47
CA THR A 62 -8.41 7.75 -1.71
C THR A 62 -9.30 8.42 -0.67
N VAL A 63 -8.92 8.36 0.61
CA VAL A 63 -9.65 9.05 1.69
C VAL A 63 -9.60 10.57 1.52
N VAL A 64 -8.42 11.13 1.23
CA VAL A 64 -8.24 12.58 1.05
C VAL A 64 -9.05 13.09 -0.14
N VAL A 65 -8.97 12.41 -1.29
CA VAL A 65 -9.72 12.78 -2.49
C VAL A 65 -11.22 12.63 -2.25
N GLY A 66 -11.68 11.55 -1.62
CA GLY A 66 -13.09 11.39 -1.28
C GLY A 66 -13.62 12.52 -0.41
N ARG A 67 -12.84 12.98 0.57
CA ARG A 67 -13.22 14.13 1.42
C ARG A 67 -13.26 15.44 0.63
N TRP A 68 -12.35 15.64 -0.33
CA TRP A 68 -12.34 16.83 -1.19
C TRP A 68 -13.52 16.87 -2.15
N GLU A 69 -13.94 15.72 -2.68
CA GLU A 69 -15.10 15.61 -3.56
C GLU A 69 -16.44 15.59 -2.79
N GLY A 70 -16.41 15.51 -1.45
CA GLY A 70 -17.62 15.43 -0.61
C GLY A 70 -18.28 14.05 -0.57
N GLU A 71 -17.65 13.03 -1.17
CA GLU A 71 -18.14 11.65 -1.28
C GLU A 71 -17.63 10.74 -0.15
N PHE A 72 -16.85 11.28 0.81
CA PHE A 72 -16.33 10.51 1.93
C PHE A 72 -17.27 10.56 3.13
N ASP A 73 -17.81 9.39 3.48
CA ASP A 73 -18.67 9.21 4.65
C ASP A 73 -17.83 8.97 5.92
N ASP A 74 -17.71 10.01 6.74
CA ASP A 74 -17.03 9.99 8.04
C ASP A 74 -17.75 9.15 9.11
N ALA A 75 -19.07 8.94 8.99
CA ALA A 75 -19.82 8.10 9.91
C ALA A 75 -19.55 6.62 9.63
N ARG A 76 -19.59 6.22 8.36
CA ARG A 76 -19.25 4.87 7.91
C ARG A 76 -17.77 4.54 8.10
N ALA A 77 -16.87 5.52 7.96
CA ALA A 77 -15.43 5.33 8.20
C ALA A 77 -15.08 4.97 9.66
N ARG A 78 -15.96 5.24 10.62
CA ARG A 78 -15.78 4.85 12.04
C ARG A 78 -16.17 3.39 12.30
N VAL A 79 -16.84 2.74 11.35
CA VAL A 79 -17.24 1.33 11.45
C VAL A 79 -16.14 0.49 10.81
N PHE A 80 -15.46 -0.32 11.62
CA PHE A 80 -14.44 -1.27 11.18
C PHE A 80 -15.02 -2.68 11.20
N GLY A 81 -15.04 -3.37 10.06
CA GLY A 81 -15.51 -4.76 9.95
C GLY A 81 -16.47 -5.00 8.79
N THR A 82 -16.76 -6.27 8.54
CA THR A 82 -17.81 -6.71 7.61
C THR A 82 -19.21 -6.38 8.15
N PRO A 83 -20.25 -6.29 7.31
CA PRO A 83 -21.63 -6.08 7.77
C PRO A 83 -22.09 -7.11 8.82
N ALA A 84 -21.56 -8.33 8.73
CA ALA A 84 -21.83 -9.41 9.68
C ALA A 84 -21.15 -9.18 11.05
N GLU A 85 -19.92 -8.65 11.06
CA GLU A 85 -19.21 -8.30 12.31
C GLU A 85 -19.88 -7.09 13.00
N ALA A 86 -20.36 -6.12 12.22
CA ALA A 86 -21.14 -5.00 12.76
C ALA A 86 -22.46 -5.45 13.42
N GLU A 87 -23.14 -6.46 12.85
CA GLU A 87 -24.36 -7.04 13.45
C GLU A 87 -24.08 -7.79 14.76
N VAL A 88 -22.91 -8.41 14.89
CA VAL A 88 -22.47 -9.08 16.12
C VAL A 88 -22.13 -8.06 17.21
N ASP A 89 -21.44 -6.97 16.86
CA ASP A 89 -21.16 -5.87 17.78
C ASP A 89 -22.42 -5.13 18.25
N LEU A 90 -23.44 -5.02 17.37
CA LEU A 90 -24.78 -4.54 17.70
C LEU A 90 -25.47 -5.41 18.76
N LYS A 91 -25.38 -6.74 18.65
CA LYS A 91 -25.94 -7.69 19.64
C LYS A 91 -25.17 -7.67 20.97
N ALA A 92 -23.89 -7.30 20.95
CA ALA A 92 -23.05 -7.17 22.14
C ALA A 92 -23.24 -5.87 22.93
N GLY A 93 -24.06 -4.92 22.42
CA GLY A 93 -24.42 -3.70 23.15
C GLY A 93 -23.42 -2.55 23.01
N ASN A 94 -22.50 -2.60 22.04
CA ASN A 94 -21.62 -1.48 21.72
C ASN A 94 -22.40 -0.41 20.93
N VAL A 95 -22.92 0.59 21.63
CA VAL A 95 -23.80 1.65 21.09
C VAL A 95 -23.13 2.61 20.08
N ALA A 96 -21.82 2.52 19.87
CA ALA A 96 -21.14 3.31 18.82
C ALA A 96 -21.56 2.90 17.38
N PHE A 97 -22.17 1.73 17.21
CA PHE A 97 -22.58 1.17 15.91
C PHE A 97 -24.04 1.45 15.53
N VAL A 98 -24.88 1.91 16.47
CA VAL A 98 -26.33 2.07 16.27
C VAL A 98 -26.66 3.32 15.44
N ASP A 99 -25.95 4.42 15.65
CA ASP A 99 -26.25 5.68 14.94
C ASP A 99 -25.78 5.67 13.47
N ALA A 100 -24.74 4.91 13.14
CA ALA A 100 -24.24 4.78 11.76
C ALA A 100 -25.17 3.93 10.87
N PHE A 101 -25.82 2.90 11.43
CA PHE A 101 -26.77 2.06 10.70
C PHE A 101 -28.16 2.72 10.57
N ALA A 102 -28.56 3.54 11.55
CA ALA A 102 -29.83 4.26 11.54
C ALA A 102 -29.89 5.41 10.52
N GLN A 103 -28.73 5.90 10.05
CA GLN A 103 -28.65 7.03 9.11
C GLN A 103 -28.74 6.65 7.63
N GLY A 104 -28.81 5.36 7.29
CA GLY A 104 -29.31 4.84 6.01
C GLY A 104 -28.87 5.60 4.75
N ASP A 105 -27.67 5.28 4.25
CA ASP A 105 -27.31 5.20 2.81
C ASP A 105 -26.10 4.26 2.59
#